data_AF-A0A4Q6ADZ9-F1
#
_entry.id   AF-A0A4Q6ADZ9-F1
#
_cell.length_a   1.000
_cell.length_b   1.000
_cell.length_c   1.000
_cell.angle_alpha   90.00
_cell.angle_beta   90.00
_cell.angle_gamma   90.00
#
_symmetry.space_group_name_H-M   'P 1'
#
loop_
_entity.id
_entity.type
_entity.pdbx_description
1 polymer ?
#
loop_
_entity_poly.entity_id
_entity_poly.type
_entity_poly.pdbx_seq_one_letter_code
_entity_poly.pdbx_strand_id
1 'polypeptide(L)'
;NDTEIGIKTILLLEKLGYEVDLPEHEESGRAWLSKGLVRAAKKIANRNIEALSPLVSSETPLLGIEPSAILTFRDEYIDLADDDKLEKARNLAKNTWLIDEFLAQEMESGAIDAALFTSETKRIKLHGHCQQKAMSSVLPSVKLLSFPANYSVEVIPSGCCGMAGSFGYEKEHFDISMKIGELVLLPAVRASAADVIIAAPGTSCRHQIKDGAGRKALHPVEVLYEALVV
;
A
#
# COMPACT_ATOMS: atom_id res chain seq x y z
N ASN A 1 -2.31 -4.65 14.23
CA ASN A 1 -3.11 -3.82 13.31
C ASN A 1 -2.50 -2.45 13.24
N ASP A 2 -2.38 -1.94 12.02
CA ASP A 2 -1.81 -0.63 11.71
C ASP A 2 -2.91 0.44 11.66
N THR A 3 -3.80 0.45 12.66
CA THR A 3 -4.99 1.31 12.71
C THR A 3 -4.65 2.79 12.56
N GLU A 4 -3.57 3.24 13.20
CA GLU A 4 -3.06 4.61 13.12
C GLU A 4 -2.77 5.06 11.69
N ILE A 5 -2.34 4.14 10.81
CA ILE A 5 -2.04 4.46 9.40
C ILE A 5 -3.34 4.72 8.64
N GLY A 6 -4.40 3.96 8.93
CA GLY A 6 -5.74 4.21 8.38
C GLY A 6 -6.28 5.57 8.83
N ILE A 7 -6.17 5.89 10.11
CA ILE A 7 -6.59 7.19 10.67
C ILE A 7 -5.82 8.34 9.99
N LYS A 8 -4.48 8.25 9.90
CA LYS A 8 -3.67 9.25 9.20
C LYS A 8 -4.01 9.38 7.72
N THR A 9 -4.45 8.30 7.08
CA THR A 9 -4.90 8.35 5.68
C THR A 9 -6.16 9.19 5.52
N ILE A 10 -7.15 8.99 6.40
CA ILE A 10 -8.36 9.81 6.42
C ILE A 10 -8.01 11.27 6.67
N LEU A 11 -7.23 11.55 7.72
CA LEU A 11 -6.82 12.92 8.07
C LEU A 11 -6.01 13.61 6.97
N LEU A 12 -5.15 12.86 6.27
CA LEU A 12 -4.40 13.37 5.11
C LEU A 12 -5.37 13.75 3.98
N LEU A 13 -6.27 12.85 3.60
CA LEU A 13 -7.24 13.10 2.52
C LEU A 13 -8.15 14.30 2.86
N GLU A 14 -8.67 14.39 4.08
CA GLU A 14 -9.49 15.51 4.53
C GLU A 14 -8.73 16.84 4.49
N LYS A 15 -7.46 16.87 4.94
CA LYS A 15 -6.60 18.07 4.85
C LYS A 15 -6.26 18.46 3.42
N LEU A 16 -6.29 17.51 2.49
CA LEU A 16 -6.15 17.74 1.05
C LEU A 16 -7.47 18.13 0.37
N GLY A 17 -8.57 18.21 1.12
CA GLY A 17 -9.87 18.67 0.63
C GLY A 17 -10.79 17.58 0.10
N TYR A 18 -10.48 16.30 0.32
CA TYR A 18 -11.32 15.18 -0.07
C TYR A 18 -12.28 14.78 1.05
N GLU A 19 -13.48 14.37 0.68
CA GLU A 19 -14.41 13.65 1.57
C GLU A 19 -14.09 12.16 1.55
N VAL A 20 -14.15 11.50 2.71
CA VAL A 20 -13.80 10.08 2.84
C VAL A 20 -14.98 9.29 3.40
N ASP A 21 -15.53 8.41 2.56
CA ASP A 21 -16.49 7.41 2.98
C ASP A 21 -15.80 6.12 3.44
N LEU A 22 -16.30 5.54 4.54
CA LEU A 22 -15.86 4.24 5.05
C LEU A 22 -16.96 3.21 4.80
N PRO A 23 -16.96 2.53 3.64
CA PRO A 23 -17.99 1.54 3.33
C PRO A 23 -17.84 0.30 4.21
N GLU A 24 -18.97 -0.35 4.53
CA GLU A 24 -18.93 -1.68 5.12
C GLU A 24 -18.49 -2.73 4.08
N HIS A 25 -17.48 -3.53 4.43
CA HIS A 25 -16.97 -4.60 3.58
C HIS A 25 -16.37 -5.74 4.41
N GLU A 26 -16.23 -6.93 3.82
CA GLU A 26 -15.44 -8.02 4.38
C GLU A 26 -13.94 -7.81 4.10
N GLU A 27 -13.06 -8.59 4.76
CA GLU A 27 -11.65 -8.62 4.40
C GLU A 27 -11.41 -8.85 2.89
N SER A 28 -10.23 -8.53 2.35
CA SER A 28 -10.01 -8.63 0.90
C SER A 28 -10.06 -10.06 0.35
N GLY A 29 -9.91 -11.08 1.20
CA GLY A 29 -9.74 -12.49 0.79
C GLY A 29 -8.29 -12.89 0.49
N ARG A 30 -7.34 -11.94 0.49
CA ARG A 30 -5.91 -12.18 0.19
C ARG A 30 -5.27 -13.24 1.08
N ALA A 31 -5.59 -13.25 2.37
CA ALA A 31 -5.06 -14.22 3.34
C ALA A 31 -5.56 -15.65 3.08
N TRP A 32 -6.77 -15.80 2.53
CA TRP A 32 -7.30 -17.10 2.12
C TRP A 32 -6.63 -17.59 0.83
N LEU A 33 -6.43 -16.68 -0.13
CA LEU A 33 -5.73 -16.98 -1.38
C LEU A 33 -4.29 -17.44 -1.15
N SER A 34 -3.55 -16.80 -0.24
CA SER A 34 -2.16 -17.21 0.07
C SER A 34 -2.07 -18.62 0.67
N LYS A 35 -3.16 -19.15 1.23
CA LYS A 35 -3.25 -20.52 1.76
C LYS A 35 -3.92 -21.51 0.79
N GLY A 36 -4.18 -21.10 -0.46
CA GLY A 36 -4.85 -21.94 -1.45
C GLY A 36 -6.35 -22.18 -1.17
N LEU A 37 -6.96 -21.41 -0.28
CA LEU A 37 -8.36 -21.56 0.12
C LEU A 37 -9.29 -20.76 -0.83
N VAL A 38 -9.18 -21.07 -2.13
CA VAL A 38 -9.81 -20.32 -3.23
C VAL A 38 -11.34 -20.25 -3.09
N ARG A 39 -11.99 -21.34 -2.66
CA ARG A 39 -13.45 -21.35 -2.47
C ARG A 39 -13.93 -20.42 -1.36
N ALA A 40 -13.13 -20.22 -0.31
CA ALA A 40 -13.45 -19.27 0.75
C ALA A 40 -13.22 -17.83 0.26
N ALA A 41 -12.08 -17.58 -0.38
CA ALA A 41 -11.78 -16.29 -1.01
C ALA A 41 -12.85 -15.87 -2.02
N LYS A 42 -13.36 -16.79 -2.83
CA LYS A 42 -14.46 -16.56 -3.78
C LYS A 42 -15.72 -16.03 -3.09
N LYS A 43 -16.12 -16.61 -1.95
CA LYS A 43 -17.31 -16.14 -1.21
C LYS A 43 -17.13 -14.72 -0.71
N ILE A 44 -15.95 -14.41 -0.18
CA ILE A 44 -15.59 -13.08 0.31
C ILE A 44 -15.60 -12.06 -0.85
N ALA A 45 -14.95 -12.40 -1.97
CA ALA A 45 -14.89 -11.54 -3.15
C ALA A 45 -16.29 -11.19 -3.66
N ASN A 46 -17.18 -12.18 -3.81
CA ASN A 46 -18.55 -11.93 -4.30
C ASN A 46 -19.40 -11.08 -3.36
N ARG A 47 -19.18 -11.17 -2.04
CA ARG A 47 -19.84 -10.28 -1.06
C ARG A 47 -19.32 -8.85 -1.16
N ASN A 48 -18.01 -8.68 -1.25
CA ASN A 48 -17.39 -7.36 -1.42
C ASN A 48 -17.79 -6.71 -2.76
N ILE A 49 -17.87 -7.48 -3.85
CA ILE A 49 -18.37 -6.99 -5.13
C ILE A 49 -19.80 -6.45 -4.96
N GLU A 50 -20.70 -7.20 -4.31
CA GLU A 50 -22.08 -6.76 -4.13
C GLU A 50 -22.18 -5.51 -3.24
N ALA A 51 -21.39 -5.45 -2.16
CA ALA A 51 -21.40 -4.32 -1.23
C ALA A 51 -20.80 -3.03 -1.81
N LEU A 52 -19.70 -3.13 -2.56
CA LEU A 52 -18.90 -1.98 -2.97
C LEU A 52 -19.24 -1.46 -4.38
N SER A 53 -19.70 -2.31 -5.29
CA SER A 53 -19.97 -1.89 -6.68
C SER A 53 -21.00 -0.77 -6.83
N PRO A 54 -22.02 -0.63 -5.96
CA PRO A 54 -22.94 0.53 -6.00
C PRO A 54 -22.30 1.86 -5.56
N LEU A 55 -21.20 1.81 -4.81
CA LEU A 55 -20.55 2.97 -4.20
C LEU A 55 -19.35 3.45 -5.01
N VAL A 56 -18.69 2.52 -5.71
CA VAL A 56 -17.41 2.79 -6.37
C VAL A 56 -17.61 3.22 -7.82
N SER A 57 -17.05 4.38 -8.15
CA SER A 57 -17.09 4.98 -9.49
C SER A 57 -15.79 5.73 -9.79
N SER A 58 -15.71 6.39 -10.95
CA SER A 58 -14.58 7.27 -11.27
C SER A 58 -14.55 8.53 -10.41
N GLU A 59 -15.68 8.95 -9.86
CA GLU A 59 -15.79 10.12 -8.97
C GLU A 59 -15.62 9.74 -7.49
N THR A 60 -15.87 8.47 -7.16
CA THR A 60 -15.74 7.91 -5.80
C THR A 60 -14.92 6.60 -5.87
N PRO A 61 -13.60 6.70 -6.10
CA PRO A 61 -12.76 5.52 -6.26
C PRO A 61 -12.55 4.77 -4.93
N LEU A 62 -12.36 3.45 -5.02
CA LEU A 62 -11.95 2.64 -3.87
C LEU A 62 -10.45 2.78 -3.66
N LEU A 63 -10.04 3.36 -2.53
CA LEU A 63 -8.64 3.53 -2.18
C LEU A 63 -8.20 2.49 -1.14
N GLY A 64 -7.00 1.94 -1.32
CA GLY A 64 -6.39 1.06 -0.33
C GLY A 64 -4.94 1.38 -0.07
N ILE A 65 -4.54 1.22 1.20
CA ILE A 65 -3.20 1.54 1.69
C ILE A 65 -2.31 0.29 1.83
N GLU A 66 -2.90 -0.90 1.90
CA GLU A 66 -2.17 -2.16 1.93
C GLU A 66 -2.14 -2.76 0.51
N PRO A 67 -0.97 -2.79 -0.17
CA PRO A 67 -0.93 -3.19 -1.56
C PRO A 67 -1.44 -4.60 -1.80
N SER A 68 -1.14 -5.54 -0.91
CA SER A 68 -1.58 -6.92 -1.09
C SER A 68 -3.09 -7.10 -1.00
N ALA A 69 -3.77 -6.26 -0.23
CA ALA A 69 -5.20 -6.31 -0.06
C ALA A 69 -5.93 -5.62 -1.21
N ILE A 70 -5.54 -4.39 -1.55
CA ILE A 70 -6.26 -3.60 -2.56
C ILE A 70 -6.03 -4.11 -3.98
N LEU A 71 -4.83 -4.62 -4.29
CA LEU A 71 -4.56 -5.17 -5.63
C LEU A 71 -5.35 -6.46 -5.90
N THR A 72 -5.84 -7.15 -4.88
CA THR A 72 -6.71 -8.31 -5.05
C THR A 72 -8.07 -7.97 -5.65
N PHE A 73 -8.56 -6.73 -5.45
CA PHE A 73 -9.77 -6.24 -6.13
C PHE A 73 -9.55 -6.00 -7.63
N ARG A 74 -8.30 -5.73 -8.06
CA ARG A 74 -7.96 -5.44 -9.45
C ARG A 74 -7.74 -6.70 -10.29
N ASP A 75 -7.25 -7.76 -9.68
CA ASP A 75 -6.84 -8.97 -10.38
C ASP A 75 -7.75 -10.15 -10.02
N GLU A 76 -7.56 -10.72 -8.83
CA GLU A 76 -8.24 -11.97 -8.47
C GLU A 76 -9.77 -11.84 -8.34
N TYR A 77 -10.32 -10.66 -8.07
CA TYR A 77 -11.79 -10.48 -8.01
C TYR A 77 -12.46 -10.74 -9.35
N ILE A 78 -11.79 -10.43 -10.47
CA ILE A 78 -12.34 -10.68 -11.81
C ILE A 78 -12.44 -12.19 -12.05
N ASP A 79 -11.42 -12.95 -11.63
CA ASP A 79 -11.38 -14.41 -11.79
C ASP A 79 -12.29 -15.15 -10.80
N LEU A 80 -12.53 -14.57 -9.62
CA LEU A 80 -13.35 -15.20 -8.57
C LEU A 80 -14.82 -14.83 -8.65
N ALA A 81 -15.19 -13.77 -9.39
CA ALA A 81 -16.58 -13.33 -9.53
C ALA A 81 -17.47 -14.47 -10.04
N ASP A 82 -18.69 -14.54 -9.52
CA ASP A 82 -19.76 -15.29 -10.16
C ASP A 82 -20.13 -14.61 -11.49
N ASP A 83 -20.63 -15.40 -12.45
CA ASP A 83 -20.92 -14.93 -13.81
C ASP A 83 -21.86 -13.70 -13.82
N ASP A 84 -22.84 -13.64 -12.90
CA ASP A 84 -23.79 -12.53 -12.75
C ASP A 84 -23.14 -11.25 -12.17
N LYS A 85 -21.93 -11.35 -11.61
CA LYS A 85 -21.19 -10.27 -10.97
C LYS A 85 -19.91 -9.87 -11.71
N LEU A 86 -19.57 -10.55 -12.80
CA LEU A 86 -18.32 -10.32 -13.53
C LEU A 86 -18.17 -8.86 -14.00
N GLU A 87 -19.23 -8.26 -14.55
CA GLU A 87 -19.17 -6.86 -15.00
C GLU A 87 -19.04 -5.88 -13.82
N LYS A 88 -19.69 -6.16 -12.69
CA LYS A 88 -19.52 -5.40 -11.45
C LYS A 88 -18.07 -5.47 -10.96
N ALA A 89 -17.46 -6.66 -10.96
CA ALA A 89 -16.07 -6.86 -10.60
C ALA A 89 -15.11 -6.09 -11.52
N ARG A 90 -15.34 -6.12 -12.85
CA ARG A 90 -14.55 -5.35 -13.82
C ARG A 90 -14.67 -3.85 -13.59
N ASN A 91 -15.86 -3.34 -13.28
CA ASN A 91 -16.05 -1.92 -12.99
C ASN A 91 -15.36 -1.51 -11.68
N LEU A 92 -15.49 -2.34 -10.64
CA LEU A 92 -14.83 -2.13 -9.36
C LEU A 92 -13.31 -2.10 -9.54
N ALA A 93 -12.73 -3.06 -10.26
CA ALA A 93 -11.30 -3.13 -10.54
C ALA A 93 -10.76 -1.86 -11.20
N LYS A 94 -11.48 -1.31 -12.20
CA LYS A 94 -11.07 -0.08 -12.91
C LYS A 94 -11.00 1.16 -12.02
N ASN A 95 -11.79 1.18 -10.95
CA ASN A 95 -11.92 2.31 -10.02
C ASN A 95 -11.28 1.99 -8.66
N THR A 96 -10.39 0.99 -8.59
CA THR A 96 -9.68 0.60 -7.38
C THR A 96 -8.21 0.96 -7.48
N TRP A 97 -7.73 1.77 -6.53
CA TRP A 97 -6.41 2.40 -6.58
C TRP A 97 -5.63 2.17 -5.28
N LEU A 98 -4.30 2.06 -5.41
CA LEU A 98 -3.43 2.33 -4.27
C LEU A 98 -3.53 3.82 -3.94
N ILE A 99 -3.48 4.16 -2.66
CA ILE A 99 -3.46 5.57 -2.23
C ILE A 99 -2.32 6.35 -2.90
N ASP A 100 -1.17 5.70 -3.10
CA ASP A 100 0.01 6.27 -3.76
C ASP A 100 -0.25 6.61 -5.23
N GLU A 101 -1.04 5.78 -5.93
CA GLU A 101 -1.42 6.01 -7.33
C GLU A 101 -2.37 7.19 -7.44
N PHE A 102 -3.41 7.19 -6.59
CA PHE A 102 -4.42 8.25 -6.55
C PHE A 102 -3.78 9.61 -6.24
N LEU A 103 -3.03 9.72 -5.13
CA LEU A 103 -2.44 10.99 -4.73
C LEU A 103 -1.38 11.47 -5.73
N ALA A 104 -0.58 10.58 -6.32
CA ALA A 104 0.38 10.98 -7.35
C ALA A 104 -0.32 11.53 -8.61
N GLN A 105 -1.47 10.96 -8.99
CA GLN A 105 -2.28 11.46 -10.10
C GLN A 105 -2.87 12.84 -9.79
N GLU A 106 -3.40 13.04 -8.59
CA GLU A 106 -3.99 14.31 -8.15
C GLU A 106 -2.93 15.42 -8.01
N MET A 107 -1.70 15.06 -7.61
CA MET A 107 -0.55 15.97 -7.62
C MET A 107 -0.14 16.35 -9.05
N GLU A 108 -0.16 15.39 -9.98
CA GLU A 108 0.21 15.62 -11.38
C GLU A 108 -0.84 16.44 -12.14
N SER A 109 -2.12 16.31 -11.77
CA SER A 109 -3.21 17.14 -12.31
C SER A 109 -3.24 18.56 -11.75
N GLY A 110 -2.51 18.82 -10.66
CA GLY A 110 -2.51 20.09 -9.95
C GLY A 110 -3.72 20.26 -9.01
N ALA A 111 -4.47 19.20 -8.73
CA ALA A 111 -5.55 19.21 -7.73
C ALA A 111 -5.01 19.38 -6.30
N ILE A 112 -3.79 18.87 -6.04
CA ILE A 112 -3.09 19.06 -4.77
C ILE A 112 -1.98 20.10 -4.93
N ASP A 113 -2.00 21.15 -4.11
CA ASP A 113 -0.98 22.19 -4.10
C ASP A 113 0.23 21.78 -3.24
N ALA A 114 1.44 21.91 -3.79
CA ALA A 114 2.70 21.68 -3.08
C ALA A 114 2.88 22.64 -1.89
N ALA A 115 2.23 23.82 -1.90
CA ALA A 115 2.26 24.78 -0.80
C ALA A 115 1.60 24.25 0.49
N LEU A 116 0.81 23.18 0.43
CA LEU A 116 0.26 22.50 1.60
C LEU A 116 1.32 21.73 2.41
N PHE A 117 2.52 21.58 1.85
CA PHE A 117 3.60 20.80 2.44
C PHE A 117 4.79 21.67 2.84
N THR A 118 5.54 21.18 3.82
CA THR A 118 6.76 21.81 4.31
C THR A 118 7.86 21.83 3.26
N SER A 119 8.78 22.77 3.42
CA SER A 119 10.03 22.85 2.66
C SER A 119 11.24 22.28 3.42
N GLU A 120 11.01 21.55 4.53
CA GLU A 120 12.10 20.83 5.21
C GLU A 120 12.80 19.84 4.29
N THR A 121 14.12 19.69 4.46
CA THR A 121 14.88 18.67 3.73
C THR A 121 14.72 17.31 4.41
N LYS A 122 14.26 16.31 3.65
CA LYS A 122 14.22 14.90 4.10
C LYS A 122 14.85 13.98 3.06
N ARG A 123 15.49 12.93 3.55
CA ARG A 123 16.03 11.83 2.73
C ARG A 123 15.27 10.57 3.05
N ILE A 124 14.78 9.89 2.03
CA ILE A 124 13.91 8.73 2.15
C ILE A 124 14.51 7.57 1.35
N LYS A 125 14.60 6.40 1.98
CA LYS A 125 14.78 5.13 1.26
C LYS A 125 13.47 4.37 1.21
N LEU A 126 13.04 4.03 0.00
CA LEU A 126 11.75 3.38 -0.26
C LEU A 126 11.96 1.91 -0.62
N HIS A 127 11.31 1.00 0.12
CA HIS A 127 11.10 -0.37 -0.31
C HIS A 127 9.71 -0.52 -0.93
N GLY A 128 9.65 -0.67 -2.27
CA GLY A 128 8.40 -0.96 -2.96
C GLY A 128 7.89 -2.39 -2.67
N HIS A 129 6.58 -2.55 -2.50
CA HIS A 129 5.97 -3.85 -2.20
C HIS A 129 6.08 -4.80 -3.39
N CYS A 130 6.26 -6.11 -3.16
CA CYS A 130 6.42 -7.08 -4.26
C CYS A 130 5.17 -7.16 -5.16
N GLN A 131 3.97 -7.16 -4.59
CA GLN A 131 2.73 -7.17 -5.36
C GLN A 131 2.50 -5.84 -6.12
N GLN A 132 2.93 -4.72 -5.53
CA GLN A 132 2.91 -3.42 -6.20
C GLN A 132 3.85 -3.41 -7.41
N LYS A 133 5.06 -3.98 -7.28
CA LYS A 133 6.02 -4.13 -8.39
C LYS A 133 5.53 -5.07 -9.49
N ALA A 134 4.77 -6.10 -9.13
CA ALA A 134 4.28 -7.10 -10.07
C ALA A 134 3.05 -6.60 -10.86
N MET A 135 2.14 -5.91 -10.19
CA MET A 135 0.83 -5.53 -10.75
C MET A 135 0.71 -4.05 -11.13
N SER A 136 1.63 -3.22 -10.65
CA SER A 136 1.64 -1.77 -10.87
C SER A 136 3.11 -1.29 -10.94
N SER A 137 3.43 -0.20 -10.26
CA SER A 137 4.75 0.43 -10.25
C SER A 137 5.05 1.02 -8.87
N VAL A 138 6.33 1.14 -8.56
CA VAL A 138 6.82 1.87 -7.38
C VAL A 138 6.89 3.38 -7.65
N LEU A 139 6.83 3.79 -8.92
CA LEU A 139 6.97 5.20 -9.32
C LEU A 139 5.92 6.14 -8.68
N PRO A 140 4.63 5.76 -8.51
CA PRO A 140 3.68 6.60 -7.80
C PRO A 140 4.10 6.90 -6.37
N SER A 141 4.61 5.90 -5.63
CA SER A 141 5.16 6.10 -4.29
C SER A 141 6.37 7.05 -4.29
N VAL A 142 7.22 6.99 -5.34
CA VAL A 142 8.35 7.92 -5.50
C VAL A 142 7.85 9.34 -5.77
N LYS A 143 6.90 9.52 -6.70
CA LYS A 143 6.27 10.82 -7.00
C LYS A 143 5.66 11.42 -5.73
N LEU A 144 4.84 10.64 -5.03
CA LEU A 144 4.19 11.02 -3.77
C LEU A 144 5.19 11.54 -2.73
N LEU A 145 6.25 10.75 -2.49
CA LEU A 145 7.24 11.07 -1.45
C LEU A 145 8.23 12.17 -1.87
N SER A 146 8.31 12.49 -3.17
CA SER A 146 9.14 13.58 -3.69
C SER A 146 8.34 14.87 -3.90
N PHE A 147 7.04 14.86 -3.60
CA PHE A 147 6.17 16.00 -3.83
C PHE A 147 6.50 17.20 -2.92
N PRO A 148 6.76 17.02 -1.60
CA PRO A 148 7.31 18.09 -0.79
C PRO A 148 8.68 18.53 -1.32
N ALA A 149 8.88 19.84 -1.49
CA ALA A 149 9.90 20.42 -2.38
C ALA A 149 11.34 19.93 -2.17
N ASN A 150 11.73 19.65 -0.92
CA ASN A 150 13.10 19.29 -0.55
C ASN A 150 13.23 17.82 -0.10
N TYR A 151 12.28 16.97 -0.48
CA TYR A 151 12.34 15.54 -0.20
C TYR A 151 13.08 14.83 -1.33
N SER A 152 13.98 13.91 -0.96
CA SER A 152 14.71 13.07 -1.90
C SER A 152 14.44 11.60 -1.61
N VAL A 153 14.12 10.84 -2.66
CA VAL A 153 13.70 9.44 -2.54
C VAL A 153 14.65 8.54 -3.33
N GLU A 154 15.26 7.57 -2.64
CA GLU A 154 16.06 6.50 -3.22
C GLU A 154 15.30 5.17 -3.09
N VAL A 155 14.97 4.52 -4.21
CA VAL A 155 14.33 3.20 -4.18
C VAL A 155 15.38 2.13 -3.87
N ILE A 156 15.16 1.34 -2.81
CA ILE A 156 16.00 0.19 -2.50
C ILE A 156 15.76 -0.86 -3.59
N PRO A 157 16.80 -1.31 -4.34
CA PRO A 157 16.67 -2.25 -5.47
C PRO A 157 16.48 -3.70 -4.99
N SER A 158 15.55 -3.89 -4.07
CA SER A 158 15.20 -5.15 -3.43
C SER A 158 14.02 -5.81 -4.13
N GLY A 159 13.96 -7.15 -4.07
CA GLY A 159 12.79 -7.92 -4.51
C GLY A 159 11.68 -7.90 -3.46
N CYS A 160 11.33 -9.08 -2.95
CA CYS A 160 10.42 -9.27 -1.82
C CYS A 160 11.12 -8.97 -0.48
N CYS A 161 10.36 -8.59 0.55
CA CYS A 161 10.88 -8.47 1.92
C CYS A 161 11.12 -9.84 2.58
N GLY A 162 10.45 -10.90 2.10
CA GLY A 162 10.53 -12.25 2.65
C GLY A 162 9.34 -12.68 3.50
N MET A 163 8.44 -11.76 3.88
CA MET A 163 7.36 -12.08 4.82
C MET A 163 6.14 -12.74 4.19
N ALA A 164 5.72 -12.30 2.99
CA ALA A 164 4.53 -12.81 2.28
C ALA A 164 3.30 -13.03 3.20
N GLY A 165 2.91 -12.00 3.96
CA GLY A 165 1.87 -12.13 4.99
C GLY A 165 2.41 -12.77 6.26
N SER A 166 1.76 -13.84 6.73
CA SER A 166 2.19 -14.58 7.92
C SER A 166 3.30 -15.60 7.66
N PHE A 167 3.66 -15.86 6.39
CA PHE A 167 4.62 -16.89 6.02
C PHE A 167 5.94 -16.74 6.78
N GLY A 168 6.48 -15.53 6.90
CA GLY A 168 7.74 -15.29 7.63
C GLY A 168 7.69 -15.51 9.14
N TYR A 169 6.50 -15.60 9.75
CA TYR A 169 6.33 -15.93 11.17
C TYR A 169 6.18 -17.44 11.43
N GLU A 170 5.94 -18.23 10.40
CA GLU A 170 5.82 -19.68 10.54
C GLU A 170 7.20 -20.28 10.84
N LYS A 171 7.28 -21.13 11.86
CA LYS A 171 8.56 -21.67 12.36
C LYS A 171 9.36 -22.36 11.24
N GLU A 172 8.66 -23.03 10.34
CA GLU A 172 9.20 -23.77 9.20
C GLU A 172 9.75 -22.84 8.11
N HIS A 173 9.30 -21.59 8.07
CA HIS A 173 9.56 -20.62 6.99
C HIS A 173 10.41 -19.43 7.45
N PHE A 174 10.57 -19.22 8.76
CA PHE A 174 11.33 -18.10 9.34
C PHE A 174 12.74 -17.96 8.74
N ASP A 175 13.52 -19.04 8.69
CA ASP A 175 14.89 -19.01 8.16
C ASP A 175 14.94 -18.60 6.68
N ILE A 176 13.95 -19.03 5.89
CA ILE A 176 13.84 -18.67 4.47
C ILE A 176 13.44 -17.20 4.34
N SER A 177 12.47 -16.74 5.14
CA SER A 177 12.03 -15.34 5.18
C SER A 177 13.20 -14.39 5.48
N MET A 178 13.99 -14.72 6.51
CA MET A 178 15.19 -13.95 6.87
C MET A 178 16.23 -13.97 5.75
N LYS A 179 16.51 -15.13 5.15
CA LYS A 179 17.43 -15.22 4.00
C LYS A 179 17.00 -14.32 2.84
N ILE A 180 15.70 -14.24 2.53
CA ILE A 180 15.19 -13.35 1.48
C ILE A 180 15.40 -11.88 1.86
N GLY A 181 15.07 -11.49 3.09
CA GLY A 181 15.28 -10.13 3.59
C GLY A 181 16.75 -9.71 3.56
N GLU A 182 17.66 -10.64 3.86
CA GLU A 182 19.11 -10.44 3.89
C GLU A 182 19.75 -10.30 2.51
N LEU A 183 19.05 -10.57 1.41
CA LEU A 183 19.61 -10.41 0.06
C LEU A 183 19.95 -8.95 -0.25
N VAL A 184 19.02 -8.02 0.04
CA VAL A 184 19.18 -6.60 -0.30
C VAL A 184 18.52 -5.68 0.74
N LEU A 185 17.28 -5.98 1.14
CA LEU A 185 16.46 -5.06 1.93
C LEU A 185 17.08 -4.75 3.30
N LEU A 186 17.33 -5.77 4.11
CA LEU A 186 17.83 -5.58 5.47
C LEU A 186 19.24 -4.97 5.51
N PRO A 187 20.21 -5.40 4.66
CA PRO A 187 21.50 -4.72 4.56
C PRO A 187 21.40 -3.24 4.17
N ALA A 188 20.56 -2.90 3.18
CA ALA A 188 20.38 -1.52 2.74
C ALA A 188 19.78 -0.63 3.85
N VAL A 189 18.83 -1.16 4.63
CA VAL A 189 18.26 -0.45 5.77
C VAL A 189 19.28 -0.25 6.89
N ARG A 190 20.05 -1.29 7.26
CA ARG A 190 21.08 -1.18 8.31
C ARG A 190 22.21 -0.22 7.93
N ALA A 191 22.56 -0.16 6.65
CA ALA A 191 23.58 0.78 6.14
C ALA A 191 23.08 2.24 6.04
N SER A 192 21.77 2.48 6.17
CA SER A 192 21.21 3.82 6.07
C SER A 192 21.41 4.62 7.35
N ALA A 193 21.81 5.89 7.22
CA ALA A 193 21.98 6.80 8.35
C ALA A 193 20.68 6.92 9.19
N ALA A 194 20.84 7.30 10.46
CA ALA A 194 19.75 7.34 11.43
C ALA A 194 18.66 8.38 11.06
N ASP A 195 19.05 9.48 10.42
CA ASP A 195 18.20 10.57 9.99
C ASP A 195 17.49 10.31 8.64
N VAL A 196 17.84 9.21 7.95
CA VAL A 196 17.17 8.80 6.72
C VAL A 196 15.88 8.05 7.07
N ILE A 197 14.76 8.51 6.51
CA ILE A 197 13.46 7.87 6.66
C ILE A 197 13.46 6.57 5.85
N ILE A 198 13.00 5.48 6.45
CA ILE A 198 12.73 4.24 5.72
C ILE A 198 11.24 4.17 5.46
N ALA A 199 10.82 4.05 4.20
CA ALA A 199 9.43 3.98 3.79
C ALA A 199 9.10 2.62 3.16
N ALA A 200 7.94 2.06 3.50
CA ALA A 200 7.41 0.84 2.89
C ALA A 200 5.87 0.82 2.97
N PRO A 201 5.13 0.67 1.85
CA PRO A 201 3.67 0.70 1.85
C PRO A 201 3.04 -0.59 2.40
N GLY A 202 3.71 -1.74 2.32
CA GLY A 202 3.19 -3.00 2.86
C GLY A 202 3.45 -3.21 4.36
N THR A 203 2.43 -3.66 5.08
CA THR A 203 2.44 -3.98 6.52
C THR A 203 3.50 -5.03 6.86
N SER A 204 3.50 -6.13 6.12
CA SER A 204 4.47 -7.22 6.32
C SER A 204 5.90 -6.75 6.03
N CYS A 205 6.09 -5.85 5.06
CA CYS A 205 7.41 -5.26 4.79
C CYS A 205 7.91 -4.40 5.96
N ARG A 206 7.03 -3.56 6.56
CA ARG A 206 7.39 -2.74 7.72
C ARG A 206 7.78 -3.60 8.93
N HIS A 207 7.05 -4.68 9.17
CA HIS A 207 7.38 -5.65 10.22
C HIS A 207 8.73 -6.33 9.97
N GLN A 208 9.00 -6.80 8.75
CA GLN A 208 10.30 -7.40 8.42
C GLN A 208 11.46 -6.45 8.67
N ILE A 209 11.30 -5.18 8.31
CA ILE A 209 12.33 -4.16 8.51
C ILE A 209 12.54 -3.90 10.01
N LYS A 210 11.46 -3.85 10.79
CA LYS A 210 11.52 -3.70 12.24
C LYS A 210 12.23 -4.88 12.90
N ASP A 211 11.80 -6.11 12.58
CA ASP A 211 12.26 -7.32 13.27
C ASP A 211 13.66 -7.73 12.78
N GLY A 212 13.96 -7.58 11.48
CA GLY A 212 15.23 -7.99 10.88
C GLY A 212 16.33 -6.93 10.84
N ALA A 213 15.99 -5.64 10.93
CA ALA A 213 16.98 -4.54 10.90
C ALA A 213 16.88 -3.58 12.08
N GLY A 214 15.92 -3.75 12.99
CA GLY A 214 15.75 -2.88 14.17
C GLY A 214 15.33 -1.45 13.84
N ARG A 215 14.83 -1.19 12.63
CA ARG A 215 14.42 0.14 12.15
C ARG A 215 12.92 0.22 11.99
N LYS A 216 12.30 1.31 12.45
CA LYS A 216 10.88 1.58 12.16
C LYS A 216 10.78 2.13 10.74
N ALA A 217 10.14 1.36 9.84
CA ALA A 217 9.73 1.86 8.54
C ALA A 217 8.34 2.52 8.66
N LEU A 218 8.14 3.63 7.95
CA LEU A 218 6.89 4.37 7.88
C LEU A 218 6.11 4.00 6.61
N HIS A 219 4.79 4.07 6.68
CA HIS A 219 3.97 4.06 5.47
C HIS A 219 4.13 5.40 4.71
N PRO A 220 4.11 5.42 3.36
CA PRO A 220 4.24 6.69 2.61
C PRO A 220 3.24 7.79 3.02
N VAL A 221 1.99 7.42 3.30
CA VAL A 221 0.97 8.34 3.86
C VAL A 221 1.42 8.97 5.17
N GLU A 222 2.06 8.23 6.09
CA GLU A 222 2.54 8.83 7.34
C GLU A 222 3.61 9.89 7.05
N VAL A 223 4.55 9.60 6.14
CA VAL A 223 5.60 10.56 5.75
C VAL A 223 4.98 11.83 5.18
N LEU A 224 3.96 11.69 4.34
CA LEU A 224 3.29 12.82 3.70
C LEU A 224 2.41 13.61 4.67
N TYR A 225 1.70 12.93 5.58
CA TYR A 225 0.88 13.57 6.61
C TYR A 225 1.72 14.44 7.55
N GLU A 226 2.88 13.95 8.00
CA GLU A 226 3.81 14.73 8.83
C GLU A 226 4.45 15.90 8.07
N ALA A 227 4.36 15.91 6.73
CA ALA A 227 4.86 16.99 5.91
C ALA A 227 3.85 18.14 5.72
N LEU A 228 2.57 17.96 6.11
CA LEU A 228 1.56 19.01 5.99
C LEU A 228 1.86 20.20 6.93
N VAL A 229 1.64 21.42 6.44
CA VAL A 229 1.78 22.66 7.25
C VAL A 229 0.44 23.25 7.70
N VAL A 230 -0.66 22.60 7.32
CA VAL A 230 -2.05 22.98 7.63
C VAL A 230 -2.66 22.07 8.67
#